data_AF-B7PCN8-F1
#
_entry.id   AF-B7PCN8-F1
#
_cell.length_a   1.000
_cell.length_b   1.000
_cell.length_c   1.000
_cell.angle_alpha   90.00
_cell.angle_beta   90.00
_cell.angle_gamma   90.00
#
_symmetry.space_group_name_H-M   'P 1'
#
loop_
_entity.id
_entity.type
_entity.pdbx_description
1 polymer ?
#
loop_
_entity_poly.entity_id
_entity_poly.type
_entity_poly.pdbx_seq_one_letter_code
_entity_poly.pdbx_strand_id
1 'polypeptide(L)'
;GISGLASISCQKDGRWSEPEHQCHVACPAPSAPPHAVMTNCRGAEPLLFGHKCRFHCKAGYHVKGHANKKRSFHLVCSETGAWSGPGCSPVSCPALPPVYTGLYACTDAWYAGSVCAFACPGAASPDHEPVVSLDGRQLPLGGNITCAGIGLWHPDPERLQCRQKCHTEHCGWDGGDCCSSTVPGRFVRTFPPNCSQECACRDPDAQ
;
A
#
# COMPACT_ATOMS: atom_id res chain seq x y z
N GLY A 1 -31.68 -20.02 -23.30
CA GLY A 1 -32.64 -19.37 -24.22
C GLY A 1 -34.03 -19.77 -23.82
N ILE A 2 -34.92 -18.81 -23.62
CA ILE A 2 -36.36 -19.04 -23.50
C ILE A 2 -37.01 -17.88 -24.27
N SER A 3 -37.47 -18.14 -25.48
CA SER A 3 -38.22 -17.20 -26.32
C SER A 3 -39.67 -17.69 -26.36
N GLY A 4 -40.47 -17.25 -25.38
CA GLY A 4 -41.92 -17.31 -25.48
C GLY A 4 -42.42 -15.97 -26.01
N LEU A 5 -43.09 -15.97 -27.17
CA LEU A 5 -43.80 -14.77 -27.65
C LEU A 5 -44.96 -14.51 -26.70
N ALA A 6 -45.00 -13.34 -26.07
CA ALA A 6 -46.15 -12.92 -25.28
C ALA A 6 -47.33 -12.65 -26.23
N SER A 7 -48.40 -13.45 -26.15
CA SER A 7 -49.64 -13.21 -26.90
C SER A 7 -50.60 -12.36 -26.10
N ILE A 8 -51.11 -11.29 -26.72
CA ILE A 8 -52.24 -10.50 -26.21
C ILE A 8 -53.45 -10.70 -27.12
N SER A 9 -54.65 -10.69 -26.54
CA SER A 9 -55.91 -10.91 -27.25
C SER A 9 -56.90 -9.78 -26.96
N CYS A 10 -57.74 -9.43 -27.93
CA CYS A 10 -58.78 -8.42 -27.76
C CYS A 10 -59.99 -9.02 -27.03
N GLN A 11 -60.40 -8.41 -25.92
CA GLN A 11 -61.48 -8.85 -25.05
C GLN A 11 -62.82 -8.21 -25.45
N LYS A 12 -63.93 -8.77 -24.95
CA LYS A 12 -65.31 -8.35 -25.33
C LYS A 12 -65.65 -6.91 -24.93
N ASP A 13 -64.93 -6.35 -23.98
CA ASP A 13 -65.04 -4.96 -23.52
C ASP A 13 -64.20 -3.98 -24.37
N GLY A 14 -63.54 -4.48 -25.42
CA GLY A 14 -62.67 -3.69 -26.30
C GLY A 14 -61.28 -3.42 -25.74
N ARG A 15 -60.88 -4.06 -24.63
CA ARG A 15 -59.54 -3.93 -24.05
C ARG A 15 -58.63 -5.10 -24.47
N TRP A 16 -57.32 -4.87 -24.45
CA TRP A 16 -56.34 -5.95 -24.65
C TRP A 16 -56.19 -6.77 -23.37
N SER A 17 -56.00 -8.09 -23.51
CA SER A 17 -55.67 -8.98 -22.40
C SER A 17 -54.30 -8.64 -21.83
N GLU A 18 -54.13 -8.84 -20.52
CA GLU A 18 -52.81 -8.80 -19.90
C GLU A 18 -51.90 -9.87 -20.56
N PRO A 19 -50.64 -9.56 -20.90
CA PRO A 19 -49.74 -10.55 -21.46
C PRO A 19 -49.48 -11.69 -20.46
N GLU A 20 -49.63 -12.92 -20.95
CA GLU A 20 -49.55 -14.14 -20.12
C GLU A 20 -48.14 -14.41 -19.57
N HIS A 21 -47.10 -13.82 -20.15
CA HIS A 21 -45.71 -13.98 -19.74
C HIS A 21 -44.98 -12.64 -19.72
N GLN A 22 -44.44 -12.26 -18.56
CA GLN A 22 -43.61 -11.07 -18.39
C GLN A 22 -42.14 -11.50 -18.34
N CYS A 23 -41.32 -10.99 -19.28
CA CYS A 23 -39.91 -11.34 -19.34
C CYS A 23 -39.16 -10.60 -18.23
N HIS A 24 -38.79 -11.33 -17.19
CA HIS A 24 -37.94 -10.80 -16.13
C HIS A 24 -36.50 -11.24 -16.36
N VAL A 25 -35.59 -10.29 -16.33
CA VAL A 25 -34.16 -10.58 -16.27
C VAL A 25 -33.82 -11.04 -14.86
N ALA A 26 -33.29 -12.26 -14.75
CA ALA A 26 -32.82 -12.83 -13.51
C ALA A 26 -31.34 -13.19 -13.64
N CYS A 27 -30.60 -12.97 -12.56
CA CYS A 27 -29.22 -13.42 -12.43
C CYS A 27 -29.16 -14.80 -11.76
N PRO A 28 -28.14 -15.61 -12.09
CA PRO A 28 -27.89 -16.85 -11.36
C PRO A 28 -27.48 -16.55 -9.91
N ALA A 29 -27.49 -17.59 -9.06
CA ALA A 29 -26.91 -17.48 -7.72
C ALA A 29 -25.48 -16.92 -7.79
N PRO A 30 -25.17 -15.84 -7.06
CA PRO A 30 -23.88 -15.17 -7.19
C PRO A 30 -22.75 -15.97 -6.56
N SER A 31 -21.64 -16.08 -7.28
CA SER A 31 -20.36 -16.56 -6.75
C SER A 31 -19.54 -15.40 -6.19
N ALA A 32 -18.80 -15.63 -5.11
CA ALA A 32 -17.87 -14.64 -4.59
C ALA A 32 -16.73 -14.35 -5.59
N PRO A 33 -16.43 -13.07 -5.90
CA PRO A 33 -15.24 -12.72 -6.66
C PRO A 33 -13.95 -13.18 -5.97
N PRO A 34 -12.83 -13.29 -6.71
CA PRO A 34 -11.54 -13.60 -6.11
C PRO A 34 -11.20 -12.65 -4.95
N HIS A 35 -10.69 -13.23 -3.86
CA HIS A 35 -10.34 -12.53 -2.62
C HIS A 35 -11.51 -11.79 -1.94
N ALA A 36 -12.75 -12.17 -2.22
CA ALA A 36 -13.93 -11.69 -1.53
C ALA A 36 -14.67 -12.82 -0.79
N VAL A 37 -15.50 -12.43 0.17
CA VAL A 37 -16.48 -13.30 0.83
C VAL A 37 -17.85 -12.67 0.71
N MET A 38 -18.86 -13.47 0.37
CA MET A 38 -20.24 -13.01 0.37
C MET A 38 -20.71 -12.82 1.81
N THR A 39 -21.23 -11.63 2.12
CA THR A 39 -21.69 -11.30 3.48
C THR A 39 -23.20 -11.20 3.58
N ASN A 40 -23.88 -10.87 2.48
CA ASN A 40 -25.33 -10.78 2.44
C ASN A 40 -25.81 -10.89 0.99
N CYS A 41 -26.79 -11.73 0.74
CA CYS A 41 -27.49 -11.82 -0.53
C CYS A 41 -28.90 -12.34 -0.18
N ARG A 42 -29.75 -11.44 0.32
CA ARG A 42 -31.09 -11.76 0.81
C ARG A 42 -32.11 -11.37 -0.25
N GLY A 43 -32.96 -12.31 -0.62
CA GLY A 43 -34.08 -12.12 -1.55
C GLY A 43 -34.85 -13.41 -1.75
N ALA A 44 -36.08 -13.30 -2.25
CA ALA A 44 -36.77 -14.45 -2.83
C ALA A 44 -36.09 -14.76 -4.18
N GLU A 45 -35.72 -16.02 -4.40
CA GLU A 45 -35.37 -16.49 -5.74
C GLU A 45 -36.63 -16.39 -6.62
N PRO A 46 -36.56 -15.81 -7.83
CA PRO A 46 -35.34 -15.47 -8.58
C PRO A 46 -34.71 -14.09 -8.24
N LEU A 47 -33.37 -14.00 -8.32
CA LEU A 47 -32.61 -12.75 -8.15
C LEU A 47 -32.73 -11.83 -9.39
N LEU A 48 -33.72 -10.93 -9.38
CA LEU A 48 -34.05 -10.09 -10.53
C LEU A 48 -33.06 -8.93 -10.80
N PHE A 49 -33.17 -8.33 -11.99
CA PHE A 49 -32.50 -7.07 -12.34
C PHE A 49 -32.53 -6.04 -11.21
N GLY A 50 -31.38 -5.42 -10.94
CA GLY A 50 -31.21 -4.42 -9.88
C GLY A 50 -31.00 -5.02 -8.48
N HIS A 51 -31.16 -6.33 -8.29
CA HIS A 51 -30.84 -6.99 -7.02
C HIS A 51 -29.38 -6.80 -6.64
N LYS A 52 -29.09 -6.62 -5.33
CA LYS A 52 -27.75 -6.30 -4.82
C LYS A 52 -27.30 -7.31 -3.80
N CYS A 53 -26.15 -7.94 -4.05
CA CYS A 53 -25.51 -8.83 -3.09
C CYS A 53 -24.20 -8.21 -2.58
N ARG A 54 -24.03 -8.20 -1.25
CA ARG A 54 -22.94 -7.56 -0.55
C ARG A 54 -21.77 -8.52 -0.33
N PHE A 55 -20.60 -8.07 -0.71
CA PHE A 55 -19.34 -8.77 -0.55
C PHE A 55 -18.36 -7.97 0.30
N HIS A 56 -17.42 -8.66 0.93
CA HIS A 56 -16.33 -8.08 1.68
C HIS A 56 -15.00 -8.64 1.18
N CYS A 57 -14.01 -7.79 0.95
CA CYS A 57 -12.67 -8.22 0.59
C CYS A 57 -12.00 -8.88 1.80
N LYS A 58 -11.26 -9.96 1.54
CA LYS A 58 -10.48 -10.67 2.56
C LYS A 58 -9.38 -9.74 3.12
N ALA A 59 -8.81 -10.12 4.26
CA ALA A 59 -7.67 -9.39 4.83
C ALA A 59 -6.52 -9.29 3.81
N GLY A 60 -5.86 -8.14 3.75
CA GLY A 60 -4.84 -7.83 2.74
C GLY A 60 -5.41 -7.34 1.40
N TYR A 61 -6.74 -7.19 1.26
CA TYR A 61 -7.39 -6.71 0.04
C TYR A 61 -8.38 -5.57 0.31
N HIS A 62 -8.63 -4.76 -0.71
CA HIS A 62 -9.58 -3.65 -0.70
C HIS A 62 -10.37 -3.59 -2.01
N VAL A 63 -11.46 -2.82 -2.04
CA VAL A 63 -12.27 -2.62 -3.26
C VAL A 63 -11.47 -1.85 -4.30
N LYS A 64 -11.41 -2.37 -5.52
CA LYS A 64 -10.78 -1.70 -6.68
C LYS A 64 -11.27 -0.25 -6.82
N GLY A 65 -10.34 0.68 -7.03
CA GLY A 65 -10.64 2.11 -7.20
C GLY A 65 -10.84 2.91 -5.90
N HIS A 66 -10.67 2.30 -4.71
CA HIS A 66 -10.89 2.98 -3.42
C HIS A 66 -9.65 3.10 -2.52
N ALA A 67 -8.42 3.09 -3.09
CA ALA A 67 -7.15 3.40 -2.42
C ALA A 67 -7.03 2.86 -0.97
N ASN A 68 -7.20 1.54 -0.77
CA ASN A 68 -7.17 0.86 0.54
C ASN A 68 -8.26 1.23 1.57
N LYS A 69 -9.13 2.22 1.30
CA LYS A 69 -10.09 2.76 2.29
C LYS A 69 -11.39 1.96 2.42
N LYS A 70 -11.78 1.20 1.38
CA LYS A 70 -13.06 0.48 1.32
C LYS A 70 -12.82 -1.01 1.20
N ARG A 71 -13.52 -1.81 2.02
CA ARG A 71 -13.47 -3.29 1.98
C ARG A 71 -14.78 -3.96 1.60
N SER A 72 -15.90 -3.27 1.64
CA SER A 72 -17.21 -3.82 1.27
C SER A 72 -17.71 -3.24 -0.04
N PHE A 73 -18.32 -4.06 -0.88
CA PHE A 73 -18.92 -3.65 -2.14
C PHE A 73 -20.19 -4.47 -2.45
N HIS A 74 -20.92 -4.07 -3.47
CA HIS A 74 -22.06 -4.83 -3.97
C HIS A 74 -21.80 -5.27 -5.41
N LEU A 75 -22.21 -6.50 -5.72
CA LEU A 75 -22.53 -6.87 -7.09
C LEU A 75 -24.02 -6.59 -7.31
N VAL A 76 -24.34 -6.11 -8.50
CA VAL A 76 -25.69 -5.74 -8.93
C VAL A 76 -26.09 -6.59 -10.12
N CYS A 77 -27.28 -7.18 -10.10
CA CYS A 77 -27.81 -7.90 -11.25
C CYS A 77 -28.08 -6.92 -12.40
N SER A 78 -27.38 -7.08 -13.52
CA SER A 78 -27.49 -6.23 -14.70
C SER A 78 -28.70 -6.59 -15.57
N GLU A 79 -29.00 -5.73 -16.54
CA GLU A 79 -30.04 -5.96 -17.55
C GLU A 79 -29.75 -7.18 -18.46
N THR A 80 -28.51 -7.66 -18.47
CA THR A 80 -28.09 -8.84 -19.24
C THR A 80 -28.22 -10.14 -18.44
N GLY A 81 -28.68 -10.09 -17.20
CA GLY A 81 -28.75 -11.25 -16.31
C GLY A 81 -27.38 -11.68 -15.76
N ALA A 82 -26.40 -10.77 -15.78
CA ALA A 82 -25.07 -11.00 -15.25
C ALA A 82 -24.82 -10.13 -14.01
N TRP A 83 -23.96 -10.61 -13.12
CA TRP A 83 -23.53 -9.80 -11.97
C TRP A 83 -22.48 -8.78 -12.40
N SER A 84 -22.73 -7.51 -12.06
CA SER A 84 -21.83 -6.39 -12.35
C SER A 84 -21.42 -5.67 -11.07
N GLY A 85 -20.16 -5.30 -10.96
CA GLY A 85 -19.63 -4.57 -9.81
C GLY A 85 -18.10 -4.66 -9.72
N PRO A 86 -17.50 -3.98 -8.73
CA PRO A 86 -16.05 -4.02 -8.56
C PRO A 86 -15.59 -5.37 -8.01
N GLY A 87 -14.29 -5.60 -8.06
CA GLY A 87 -13.62 -6.71 -7.38
C GLY A 87 -12.69 -6.23 -6.27
N CYS A 88 -11.92 -7.16 -5.72
CA CYS A 88 -10.88 -6.87 -4.74
C CYS A 88 -9.51 -6.73 -5.42
N SER A 89 -8.68 -5.84 -4.89
CA SER A 89 -7.26 -5.68 -5.21
C SER A 89 -6.43 -5.80 -3.94
N PRO A 90 -5.17 -6.29 -4.02
CA PRO A 90 -4.28 -6.36 -2.88
C PRO A 90 -4.03 -4.95 -2.33
N VAL A 91 -3.87 -4.83 -1.02
CA VAL A 91 -3.42 -3.60 -0.37
C VAL A 91 -1.98 -3.34 -0.80
N SER A 92 -1.73 -2.14 -1.31
CA SER A 92 -0.40 -1.68 -1.67
C SER A 92 -0.11 -0.33 -1.03
N CYS A 93 1.15 -0.08 -0.70
CA CYS A 93 1.62 1.22 -0.26
C CYS A 93 1.89 2.15 -1.46
N PRO A 94 1.96 3.48 -1.22
CA PRO A 94 2.27 4.44 -2.28
C PRO A 94 3.62 4.20 -2.94
N ALA A 95 3.76 4.73 -4.15
CA ALA A 95 5.05 4.82 -4.81
C ALA A 95 6.07 5.54 -3.92
N LEU A 96 7.32 5.09 -3.95
CA LEU A 96 8.41 5.58 -3.10
C LEU A 96 8.97 6.83 -3.78
N PRO A 97 9.52 7.77 -3.00
CA PRO A 97 10.07 9.00 -3.56
C PRO A 97 11.08 8.72 -4.68
N PRO A 98 11.00 9.40 -5.85
CA PRO A 98 11.85 9.10 -6.99
C PRO A 98 13.36 9.20 -6.73
N VAL A 99 13.78 9.98 -5.73
CA VAL A 99 15.18 10.09 -5.28
C VAL A 99 15.79 8.76 -4.86
N TYR A 100 14.96 7.81 -4.43
CA TYR A 100 15.38 6.46 -4.04
C TYR A 100 15.26 5.43 -5.17
N THR A 101 14.92 5.83 -6.39
CA THR A 101 14.79 4.90 -7.52
C THR A 101 16.11 4.16 -7.75
N GLY A 102 16.06 2.83 -7.72
CA GLY A 102 17.25 1.98 -7.84
C GLY A 102 18.10 1.87 -6.57
N LEU A 103 17.66 2.47 -5.46
CA LEU A 103 18.35 2.47 -4.17
C LEU A 103 17.55 1.74 -3.09
N TYR A 104 16.61 0.88 -3.48
CA TYR A 104 15.92 -0.01 -2.56
C TYR A 104 15.68 -1.38 -3.18
N ALA A 105 15.60 -2.39 -2.33
CA ALA A 105 15.21 -3.74 -2.69
C ALA A 105 14.07 -4.19 -1.77
N CYS A 106 12.95 -4.59 -2.36
CA CYS A 106 11.73 -4.99 -1.64
C CYS A 106 11.46 -6.48 -1.80
N THR A 107 10.92 -7.11 -0.76
CA THR A 107 10.60 -8.55 -0.78
C THR A 107 9.38 -8.89 -1.62
N ASP A 108 8.36 -8.03 -1.65
CA ASP A 108 7.11 -8.25 -2.39
C ASP A 108 6.58 -6.95 -2.99
N ALA A 109 7.45 -6.29 -3.77
CA ALA A 109 7.19 -5.01 -4.41
C ALA A 109 6.58 -3.99 -3.41
N TRP A 110 5.35 -3.56 -3.66
CA TRP A 110 4.65 -2.51 -2.92
C TRP A 110 3.51 -3.03 -2.04
N TYR A 111 3.37 -4.35 -1.90
CA TYR A 111 2.22 -4.95 -1.26
C TYR A 111 2.33 -4.96 0.26
N ALA A 112 1.19 -5.05 0.94
CA ALA A 112 1.12 -5.18 2.38
C ALA A 112 2.00 -6.36 2.87
N GLY A 113 2.87 -6.09 3.84
CA GLY A 113 3.88 -7.01 4.36
C GLY A 113 5.22 -6.94 3.65
N SER A 114 5.34 -6.21 2.53
CA SER A 114 6.62 -6.02 1.84
C SER A 114 7.59 -5.25 2.72
N VAL A 115 8.82 -5.75 2.79
CA VAL A 115 9.93 -5.16 3.53
C VAL A 115 10.95 -4.65 2.51
N CYS A 116 11.27 -3.36 2.57
CA CYS A 116 12.19 -2.73 1.65
C CYS A 116 13.46 -2.28 2.37
N ALA A 117 14.60 -2.82 1.95
CA ALA A 117 15.91 -2.36 2.36
C ALA A 117 16.33 -1.17 1.53
N PHE A 118 16.75 -0.09 2.17
CA PHE A 118 17.17 1.16 1.53
C PHE A 118 18.69 1.29 1.53
N ALA A 119 19.20 1.84 0.44
CA ALA A 119 20.58 2.24 0.26
C ALA A 119 20.63 3.76 0.00
N CYS A 120 21.78 4.37 0.26
CA CYS A 120 21.97 5.79 0.04
C CYS A 120 22.51 6.08 -1.37
N PRO A 121 22.15 7.21 -2.01
CA PRO A 121 22.79 7.63 -3.24
C PRO A 121 24.31 7.71 -3.04
N GLY A 122 25.08 7.05 -3.91
CA GLY A 122 26.51 6.85 -3.67
C GLY A 122 26.85 5.60 -2.85
N ALA A 123 25.92 4.64 -2.69
CA ALA A 123 26.01 3.35 -1.98
C ALA A 123 27.20 2.42 -2.32
N ALA A 124 28.13 2.84 -3.18
CA ALA A 124 29.47 2.27 -3.22
C ALA A 124 30.38 2.82 -2.08
N SER A 125 29.94 3.86 -1.35
CA SER A 125 30.59 4.40 -0.18
C SER A 125 29.95 3.79 1.08
N PRO A 126 30.69 3.00 1.87
CA PRO A 126 30.24 2.47 3.16
C PRO A 126 30.00 3.56 4.22
N ASP A 127 30.27 4.82 3.88
CA ASP A 127 30.25 5.98 4.77
C ASP A 127 28.89 6.66 4.84
N HIS A 128 27.81 6.12 4.25
CA HIS A 128 26.46 6.70 4.39
C HIS A 128 25.46 5.65 4.88
N GLU A 129 24.55 6.09 5.74
CA GLU A 129 23.46 5.27 6.29
C GLU A 129 22.10 5.94 6.13
N PRO A 130 21.04 5.14 5.93
CA PRO A 130 19.69 5.65 5.99
C PRO A 130 19.33 6.01 7.44
N VAL A 131 18.81 7.22 7.63
CA VAL A 131 18.29 7.75 8.89
C VAL A 131 16.85 8.21 8.70
N VAL A 132 16.11 8.30 9.81
CA VAL A 132 14.79 8.92 9.85
C VAL A 132 14.91 10.28 10.50
N SER A 133 14.40 11.31 9.83
CA SER A 133 14.28 12.65 10.40
C SER A 133 13.00 12.78 11.22
N LEU A 134 13.13 13.04 12.51
CA LEU A 134 12.03 13.27 13.44
C LEU A 134 12.35 14.53 14.26
N ASP A 135 11.53 15.58 14.07
CA ASP A 135 11.63 16.84 14.81
C ASP A 135 13.05 17.45 14.80
N GLY A 136 13.72 17.40 13.65
CA GLY A 136 15.07 17.92 13.45
C GLY A 136 16.19 17.00 13.96
N ARG A 137 15.87 15.85 14.56
CA ARG A 137 16.85 14.82 14.92
C ARG A 137 16.93 13.75 13.84
N GLN A 138 18.16 13.28 13.56
CA GLN A 138 18.41 12.17 12.66
C GLN A 138 18.67 10.90 13.48
N LEU A 139 17.74 9.95 13.44
CA LEU A 139 17.86 8.67 14.13
C LEU A 139 18.25 7.57 13.14
N PRO A 140 19.10 6.61 13.51
CA PRO A 140 19.36 5.44 12.68
C PRO A 140 18.04 4.77 12.29
N LEU A 141 17.88 4.41 11.01
CA LEU A 141 16.68 3.69 10.56
C LEU A 141 16.51 2.37 11.31
N GLY A 142 17.61 1.75 11.74
CA GLY A 142 17.60 0.55 12.59
C GLY A 142 17.04 -0.69 11.92
N GLY A 143 16.87 -0.68 10.59
CA GLY A 143 16.29 -1.78 9.82
C GLY A 143 15.77 -1.34 8.47
N ASN A 144 14.71 -2.01 8.02
CA ASN A 144 14.05 -1.81 6.74
C ASN A 144 12.71 -1.09 6.92
N ILE A 145 12.21 -0.42 5.88
CA ILE A 145 10.82 0.07 5.91
C ILE A 145 9.86 -1.06 5.56
N THR A 146 8.66 -1.04 6.12
CA THR A 146 7.64 -2.08 5.91
C THR A 146 6.33 -1.48 5.43
N CYS A 147 5.71 -2.09 4.43
CA CYS A 147 4.37 -1.72 3.99
C CYS A 147 3.33 -2.32 4.95
N ALA A 148 2.72 -1.49 5.80
CA ALA A 148 1.73 -1.96 6.76
C ALA A 148 0.43 -2.43 6.05
N GLY A 149 -0.34 -3.30 6.72
CA GLY A 149 -1.63 -3.80 6.21
C GLY A 149 -2.72 -2.74 5.99
N ILE A 150 -2.45 -1.50 6.39
CA ILE A 150 -3.27 -0.31 6.11
C ILE A 150 -2.87 0.42 4.82
N GLY A 151 -1.81 -0.04 4.14
CA GLY A 151 -1.31 0.56 2.90
C GLY A 151 -0.49 1.83 3.14
N LEU A 152 0.23 1.90 4.26
CA LEU A 152 1.17 2.97 4.57
C LEU A 152 2.54 2.36 4.90
N TRP A 153 3.59 3.01 4.42
CA TRP A 153 4.96 2.67 4.75
C TRP A 153 5.28 3.09 6.19
N HIS A 154 6.02 2.23 6.89
CA HIS A 154 6.56 2.56 8.20
C HIS A 154 8.05 2.18 8.29
N PRO A 155 8.94 3.13 8.66
CA PRO A 155 8.68 4.58 8.78
C PRO A 155 8.28 5.22 7.44
N ASP A 156 7.78 6.46 7.51
CA ASP A 156 7.35 7.23 6.33
C ASP A 156 8.56 7.53 5.41
N PRO A 157 8.52 7.12 4.13
CA PRO A 157 9.58 7.34 3.16
C PRO A 157 9.97 8.80 2.97
N GLU A 158 9.04 9.74 3.16
CA GLU A 158 9.31 11.18 3.07
C GLU A 158 10.22 11.68 4.20
N ARG A 159 10.37 10.89 5.27
CA ARG A 159 11.25 11.19 6.42
C ARG A 159 12.60 10.51 6.31
N LEU A 160 12.80 9.66 5.29
CA LEU A 160 14.08 9.04 5.06
C LEU A 160 15.07 10.08 4.56
N GLN A 161 16.28 10.05 5.12
CA GLN A 161 17.41 10.84 4.69
C GLN A 161 18.66 9.96 4.72
N CYS A 162 19.72 10.40 4.06
CA CYS A 162 21.02 9.75 4.09
C CYS A 162 21.98 10.61 4.90
N ARG A 163 22.51 10.03 5.97
CA ARG A 163 23.52 10.66 6.80
C ARG A 163 24.86 10.01 6.54
N GLN A 164 25.92 10.82 6.52
CA GLN A 164 27.27 10.32 6.53
C GLN A 164 27.60 9.65 7.88
N LYS A 165 27.98 8.38 7.86
CA LYS A 165 28.59 7.68 8.99
C LYS A 165 29.96 8.31 9.25
N CYS A 166 30.14 8.96 10.40
CA CYS A 166 31.47 9.24 10.90
C CYS A 166 32.02 7.91 11.51
N HIS A 167 33.12 7.36 10.97
CA HIS A 167 33.69 6.05 11.33
C HIS A 167 34.02 5.94 12.84
N THR A 168 33.43 4.97 13.57
CA THR A 168 33.74 4.73 15.01
C THR A 168 34.04 3.26 15.38
N GLU A 169 33.88 2.29 14.48
CA GLU A 169 33.86 0.87 14.90
C GLU A 169 35.24 0.23 15.17
N HIS A 170 36.36 0.78 14.69
CA HIS A 170 37.69 0.22 14.99
C HIS A 170 38.41 0.87 16.18
N CYS A 171 37.75 1.82 16.85
CA CYS A 171 38.29 2.55 17.99
C CYS A 171 37.36 2.30 19.17
N GLY A 172 37.75 1.48 20.13
CA GLY A 172 36.94 1.20 21.34
C GLY A 172 36.79 2.40 22.29
N TRP A 173 36.12 3.48 21.87
CA TRP A 173 36.06 4.75 22.60
C TRP A 173 34.63 5.15 23.03
N ASP A 174 34.52 5.28 24.35
CA ASP A 174 33.56 5.87 25.30
C ASP A 174 32.61 7.03 24.93
N GLY A 175 32.20 7.22 23.67
CA GLY A 175 31.12 8.18 23.36
C GLY A 175 31.51 9.34 22.45
N GLY A 176 32.65 9.22 21.77
CA GLY A 176 32.95 9.99 20.57
C GLY A 176 33.80 11.23 20.83
N ASP A 177 34.91 11.33 20.10
CA ASP A 177 35.59 12.60 19.91
C ASP A 177 36.11 12.73 18.48
N CYS A 178 35.63 13.77 17.81
CA CYS A 178 36.16 14.25 16.53
C CYS A 178 37.36 15.20 16.72
N CYS A 179 37.94 15.26 17.93
CA CYS A 179 38.91 16.27 18.36
C CYS A 179 40.34 15.69 18.47
N SER A 180 41.32 16.40 17.91
CA SER A 180 42.74 15.99 17.90
C SER A 180 43.36 16.00 19.29
N SER A 181 42.88 16.83 20.19
CA SER A 181 43.43 16.97 21.54
C SER A 181 43.05 15.83 22.48
N THR A 182 41.93 15.13 22.23
CA THR A 182 41.43 14.05 23.09
C THR A 182 41.82 12.66 22.60
N VAL A 183 42.26 12.53 21.34
CA VAL A 183 42.80 11.27 20.82
C VAL A 183 44.29 11.10 21.16
N PRO A 184 44.70 9.94 21.71
CA PRO A 184 46.12 9.65 21.93
C PRO A 184 46.89 9.67 20.61
N GLY A 185 47.94 10.50 20.53
CA GLY A 185 48.74 10.70 19.31
C GLY A 185 48.28 11.85 18.42
N ARG A 186 47.22 12.57 18.81
CA ARG A 186 46.71 13.79 18.17
C ARG A 186 46.33 13.71 16.70
N PHE A 187 46.15 12.50 16.19
CA PHE A 187 45.86 12.25 14.78
C PHE A 187 44.43 11.78 14.60
N VAL A 188 43.56 12.65 14.08
CA VAL A 188 42.18 12.32 13.73
C VAL A 188 42.11 12.11 12.21
N ARG A 189 41.70 10.92 11.79
CA ARG A 189 41.39 10.68 10.38
C ARG A 189 39.97 11.17 10.10
N THR A 190 39.86 12.35 9.51
CA THR A 190 38.61 12.83 8.93
C THR A 190 38.37 12.05 7.64
N PHE A 191 37.43 11.11 7.67
CA PHE A 191 37.00 10.40 6.46
C PHE A 191 35.51 10.60 6.24
N PRO A 192 35.10 11.20 5.11
CA PRO A 192 35.94 11.78 4.04
C PRO A 192 36.65 13.08 4.46
N PRO A 193 37.66 13.53 3.68
CA PRO A 193 38.53 14.68 4.00
C PRO A 193 37.82 16.04 4.09
N ASN A 194 36.51 16.09 3.83
CA ASN A 194 35.64 17.24 4.06
C ASN A 194 34.37 16.76 4.76
N CYS A 195 34.53 16.33 6.01
CA CYS A 195 33.42 16.24 6.95
C CYS A 195 32.69 17.60 6.96
N SER A 196 31.39 17.60 6.71
CA SER A 196 30.55 18.80 6.88
C SER A 196 30.65 19.30 8.34
N GLN A 197 30.10 20.48 8.66
CA GLN A 197 30.06 21.02 10.04
C GLN A 197 29.42 20.06 11.07
N GLU A 198 28.79 18.98 10.62
CA GLU A 198 28.15 17.97 11.46
C GLU A 198 29.12 16.92 12.01
N CYS A 199 30.28 16.67 11.38
CA CYS A 199 31.33 15.74 11.88
C CYS A 199 32.61 16.51 12.35
N ALA A 200 32.52 17.80 12.70
CA ALA A 200 33.65 18.59 13.21
C ALA A 200 33.80 18.49 14.74
N CYS A 201 35.03 18.61 15.25
CA CYS A 201 35.28 18.82 16.68
C CYS A 201 34.53 20.06 17.17
N ARG A 202 33.71 19.91 18.22
CA ARG A 202 32.90 21.00 18.81
C ARG A 202 33.23 21.29 20.26
N ASP A 203 34.18 20.56 20.83
CA ASP A 203 34.65 20.82 22.18
C ASP A 203 35.61 22.04 22.16
N PRO A 204 35.25 23.16 22.81
CA PRO A 204 36.06 24.39 22.83
C PRO A 204 37.35 24.25 23.65
N ASP A 205 37.44 23.25 24.54
CA ASP A 205 38.62 22.97 25.36
C ASP A 205 39.59 21.99 24.66
N ALA A 206 39.15 21.44 23.52
CA ALA A 206 39.78 20.34 22.81
C ALA A 206 40.30 20.71 21.40
N GLN A 207 40.77 21.94 21.20
CA GLN A 207 41.24 22.45 19.90
C GLN A 207 42.71 22.09 19.57
#